data_AF-A0A9R1Q6G4-F1
#
_entry.id   AF-A0A9R1Q6G4-F1
#
_cell.length_a   1.000
_cell.length_b   1.000
_cell.length_c   1.000
_cell.angle_alpha   90.00
_cell.angle_beta   90.00
_cell.angle_gamma   90.00
#
_symmetry.space_group_name_H-M   'P 1'
#
loop_
_entity.id
_entity.type
_entity.pdbx_description
1 polymer ?
#
loop_
_entity_poly.entity_id
_entity_poly.type
_entity_poly.pdbx_seq_one_letter_code
_entity_poly.pdbx_strand_id
1 'polypeptide(L)'
;MLIQTSKVYTPAMFEIFKGEFDMVMGYCVYESGRTGSISEFKVTHSASQNSHTVKFDPNGPKVSCSCKKFEFVGVLCRHALKVLDHNNIKELAPEYILKRWTRRAKSGPSEAIQKCSDDEDARVVLARQYGSLCRTYNNILSKAAANKEAYALLQSMSIELMEKVDQILRGNQSKDESLNHEQAEKQPVECNIENVVQAQGIKRKEPGSSNKRIKSGLELNNKNKRNTKGMVLYKKELHKYLVMLLK
;
A
#
# COMPACT_ATOMS: atom_id res chain seq x y z
N MET A 1 -6.41 -3.75 -16.46
CA MET A 1 -5.97 -2.86 -15.36
C MET A 1 -6.38 -3.39 -13.99
N LEU A 2 -7.66 -3.72 -13.77
CA LEU A 2 -8.16 -4.20 -12.46
C LEU A 2 -7.38 -5.41 -11.89
N ILE A 3 -6.97 -6.36 -12.75
CA ILE A 3 -6.17 -7.53 -12.32
C ILE A 3 -4.80 -7.11 -11.78
N GLN A 4 -4.13 -6.16 -12.44
CA GLN A 4 -2.84 -5.65 -12.01
C GLN A 4 -2.98 -4.88 -10.69
N THR A 5 -3.94 -3.95 -10.60
CA THR A 5 -4.11 -3.12 -9.41
C THR A 5 -4.61 -3.89 -8.21
N SER A 6 -5.41 -4.95 -8.37
CA SER A 6 -5.86 -5.80 -7.25
C SER A 6 -4.70 -6.51 -6.55
N LYS A 7 -3.67 -6.89 -7.30
CA LYS A 7 -2.45 -7.53 -6.78
C LYS A 7 -1.54 -6.53 -6.05
N VAL A 8 -1.42 -5.31 -6.59
CA VAL A 8 -0.40 -4.35 -6.12
C VAL A 8 -0.94 -3.40 -5.03
N TYR A 9 -2.17 -2.91 -5.15
CA TYR A 9 -2.75 -1.94 -4.21
C TYR A 9 -3.22 -2.57 -2.91
N THR A 10 -3.22 -1.77 -1.84
CA THR A 10 -3.93 -2.14 -0.60
C THR A 10 -5.43 -2.32 -0.88
N PRO A 11 -6.17 -3.13 -0.09
CA PRO A 11 -7.60 -3.34 -0.32
C PRO A 11 -8.41 -2.04 -0.38
N ALA A 12 -8.21 -1.13 0.58
CA ALA A 12 -8.90 0.16 0.61
C ALA A 12 -8.62 1.00 -0.64
N MET A 13 -7.38 0.95 -1.13
CA MET A 13 -6.96 1.71 -2.28
C MET A 13 -7.46 1.11 -3.60
N PHE A 14 -7.49 -0.21 -3.68
CA PHE A 14 -8.09 -0.92 -4.79
C PHE A 14 -9.58 -0.57 -4.94
N GLU A 15 -10.34 -0.44 -3.85
CA GLU A 15 -11.74 -0.01 -3.93
C GLU A 15 -11.90 1.41 -4.48
N ILE A 16 -11.01 2.34 -4.13
CA ILE A 16 -11.00 3.70 -4.71
C ILE A 16 -10.75 3.63 -6.21
N PHE A 17 -9.72 2.88 -6.62
CA PHE A 17 -9.38 2.71 -8.03
C PHE A 17 -10.51 2.04 -8.81
N LYS A 18 -11.07 0.96 -8.28
CA LYS A 18 -12.19 0.23 -8.86
C LYS A 18 -13.41 1.14 -9.03
N GLY A 19 -13.73 1.98 -8.05
CA GLY A 19 -14.80 2.95 -8.17
C GLY A 19 -14.60 3.97 -9.30
N GLU A 20 -13.35 4.41 -9.56
CA GLU A 20 -13.07 5.23 -10.74
C GLU A 20 -13.19 4.42 -12.05
N PHE A 21 -12.73 3.16 -12.05
CA PHE A 21 -12.79 2.29 -13.21
C PHE A 21 -14.22 1.90 -13.60
N ASP A 22 -15.08 1.59 -12.64
CA ASP A 22 -16.49 1.20 -12.88
C ASP A 22 -17.28 2.32 -13.57
N MET A 23 -16.89 3.58 -13.36
CA MET A 23 -17.54 4.73 -13.99
C MET A 23 -17.09 4.97 -15.44
N VAL A 24 -16.01 4.33 -15.91
CA VAL A 24 -15.42 4.59 -17.25
C VAL A 24 -16.43 4.38 -18.38
N MET A 25 -17.30 3.37 -18.27
CA MET A 25 -18.28 3.06 -19.31
C MET A 25 -19.33 4.17 -19.53
N GLY A 26 -19.57 5.01 -18.52
CA GLY A 26 -20.48 6.16 -18.63
C GLY A 26 -19.88 7.40 -19.32
N TYR A 27 -18.67 7.27 -19.86
CA TYR A 27 -17.96 8.37 -20.53
C TYR A 27 -17.66 8.06 -21.99
N CYS A 28 -17.84 9.07 -22.84
CA CYS A 28 -17.41 9.11 -24.22
C CYS A 28 -16.08 9.85 -24.33
N VAL A 29 -15.30 9.51 -25.36
CA VAL A 29 -13.99 10.10 -25.64
C VAL A 29 -13.93 10.50 -27.10
N TYR A 30 -13.39 11.69 -27.36
CA TYR A 30 -13.20 12.23 -28.70
C TYR A 30 -11.78 12.80 -28.77
N GLU A 31 -11.02 12.48 -29.83
CA GLU A 31 -9.74 13.13 -30.07
C GLU A 31 -9.99 14.57 -30.51
N SER A 32 -9.41 15.54 -29.80
CA SER A 32 -9.59 16.96 -30.06
C SER A 32 -8.38 17.61 -30.74
N GLY A 33 -7.25 16.91 -30.80
CA GLY A 33 -6.05 17.38 -31.48
C GLY A 33 -4.82 16.58 -31.12
N ARG A 34 -3.70 16.93 -31.77
CA ARG A 34 -2.40 16.32 -31.52
C ARG A 34 -1.31 17.37 -31.62
N THR A 35 -0.36 17.36 -30.70
CA THR A 35 0.83 18.22 -30.70
C THR A 35 2.07 17.35 -30.56
N GLY A 36 2.80 17.16 -31.67
CA GLY A 36 3.92 16.21 -31.72
C GLY A 36 3.44 14.78 -31.45
N SER A 37 4.05 14.08 -30.49
CA SER A 37 3.60 12.74 -30.07
C SER A 37 2.37 12.77 -29.17
N ILE A 38 2.05 13.92 -28.55
CA ILE A 38 1.00 14.02 -27.54
C ILE A 38 -0.36 14.18 -28.23
N SER A 39 -1.24 13.22 -28.00
CA SER A 39 -2.64 13.27 -28.42
C SER A 39 -3.51 13.87 -27.30
N GLU A 40 -4.40 14.78 -27.67
CA GLU A 40 -5.33 15.43 -26.75
C GLU A 40 -6.75 14.90 -26.99
N PHE A 41 -7.42 14.54 -25.90
CA PHE A 41 -8.74 13.94 -25.91
C PHE A 41 -9.70 14.74 -25.04
N LYS A 42 -10.94 14.91 -25.52
CA LYS A 42 -12.06 15.42 -24.75
C LYS A 42 -12.91 14.26 -24.24
N VAL A 43 -13.01 14.15 -22.92
CA VAL A 43 -13.79 13.09 -22.25
C VAL A 43 -15.04 13.70 -21.65
N THR A 44 -16.21 13.21 -22.03
CA THR A 44 -17.53 13.74 -21.62
C THR A 44 -18.38 12.63 -21.03
N HIS A 45 -19.17 12.96 -20.02
CA HIS A 45 -20.14 12.02 -19.46
C HIS A 45 -21.34 11.91 -20.41
N SER A 46 -21.85 10.71 -20.66
CA SER A 46 -22.92 10.51 -21.66
C SER A 46 -24.22 11.26 -21.34
N ALA A 47 -24.46 11.58 -20.06
CA ALA A 47 -25.65 12.30 -19.61
C ALA A 47 -25.40 13.76 -19.17
N SER A 48 -24.20 14.32 -19.39
CA SER A 48 -23.94 15.73 -19.04
C SER A 48 -22.95 16.42 -19.98
N GLN A 49 -23.00 17.74 -20.03
CA GLN A 49 -22.07 18.54 -20.86
C GLN A 49 -20.69 18.75 -20.22
N ASN A 50 -20.46 18.22 -19.01
CA ASN A 50 -19.19 18.39 -18.32
C ASN A 50 -18.10 17.56 -19.01
N SER A 51 -17.10 18.26 -19.54
CA SER A 51 -15.98 17.67 -20.26
C SER A 51 -14.65 17.91 -19.57
N HIS A 52 -13.75 16.93 -19.64
CA HIS A 52 -12.37 17.07 -19.22
C HIS A 52 -11.42 16.82 -20.38
N THR A 53 -10.33 17.58 -20.42
CA THR A 53 -9.26 17.40 -21.40
C THR A 53 -8.23 16.45 -20.82
N VAL A 54 -7.83 15.47 -21.61
CA VAL A 54 -6.84 14.45 -21.25
C VAL A 54 -5.77 14.42 -22.33
N LYS A 55 -4.51 14.61 -21.91
CA LYS A 55 -3.35 14.46 -22.79
C LYS A 55 -2.75 13.09 -22.61
N PHE A 56 -2.42 12.43 -23.70
CA PHE A 56 -1.81 11.10 -23.72
C PHE A 56 -0.61 11.12 -24.67
N ASP A 57 0.53 10.72 -24.15
CA ASP A 57 1.74 10.47 -24.92
C ASP A 57 1.88 8.95 -25.12
N PRO A 58 2.09 8.44 -26.35
CA PRO A 58 2.38 7.04 -26.57
C PRO A 58 3.85 6.68 -26.29
N ASN A 59 4.76 7.65 -26.35
CA ASN A 59 6.21 7.42 -26.24
C ASN A 59 6.72 7.47 -24.79
N GLY A 60 5.93 8.06 -23.89
CA GLY A 60 6.11 7.97 -22.45
C GLY A 60 4.76 7.68 -21.82
N PRO A 61 4.67 6.95 -20.70
CA PRO A 61 3.39 6.63 -20.10
C PRO A 61 2.82 7.84 -19.34
N LYS A 62 2.61 8.97 -20.03
CA LYS A 62 2.13 10.22 -19.45
C LYS A 62 0.73 10.51 -19.97
N VAL A 63 -0.25 9.90 -19.31
CA VAL A 63 -1.62 10.41 -19.29
C VAL A 63 -1.75 11.51 -18.22
N SER A 64 -2.28 12.67 -18.61
CA SER A 64 -2.61 13.74 -17.67
C SER A 64 -4.01 14.26 -17.95
N CYS A 65 -4.75 14.59 -16.90
CA CYS A 65 -6.14 15.02 -17.02
C CYS A 65 -6.34 16.38 -16.34
N SER A 66 -7.17 17.24 -16.94
CA SER A 66 -7.56 18.51 -16.35
C SER A 66 -8.30 18.36 -15.00
N CYS A 67 -8.80 17.16 -14.69
CA CYS A 67 -9.38 16.82 -13.38
C CYS A 67 -8.38 16.89 -12.22
N LYS A 68 -7.07 16.79 -12.51
CA LYS A 68 -5.95 16.80 -11.55
C LYS A 68 -6.02 15.80 -10.39
N LYS A 69 -6.88 14.77 -10.49
CA LYS A 69 -7.09 13.79 -9.41
C LYS A 69 -5.82 13.01 -9.09
N PHE A 70 -4.97 12.73 -10.07
CA PHE A 70 -3.71 12.02 -9.81
C PHE A 70 -2.75 12.91 -9.02
N GLU A 71 -2.65 14.18 -9.36
CA GLU A 71 -1.80 15.14 -8.67
C GLU A 71 -2.23 15.34 -7.21
N PHE A 72 -3.55 15.37 -6.94
CA PHE A 72 -4.07 15.58 -5.58
C PHE A 72 -4.19 14.30 -4.75
N VAL A 73 -4.62 13.19 -5.34
CA VAL A 73 -4.94 11.92 -4.64
C VAL A 73 -3.91 10.84 -4.91
N GLY A 74 -3.24 10.89 -6.05
CA GLY A 74 -2.34 9.83 -6.53
C GLY A 74 -3.06 8.65 -7.17
N VAL A 75 -4.26 8.90 -7.73
CA VAL A 75 -5.05 7.91 -8.47
C VAL A 75 -5.51 8.52 -9.78
N LEU A 76 -5.36 7.77 -10.86
CA LEU A 76 -5.92 8.16 -12.14
C LEU A 76 -7.46 8.33 -12.02
N CYS A 77 -7.98 9.47 -12.47
CA CYS A 77 -9.42 9.64 -12.57
C CYS A 77 -9.98 8.82 -13.71
N ARG A 78 -11.27 8.50 -13.63
CA ARG A 78 -12.05 7.83 -14.68
C ARG A 78 -11.86 8.41 -16.09
N HIS A 79 -11.59 9.72 -16.22
CA HIS A 79 -11.32 10.35 -17.52
C HIS A 79 -9.98 9.87 -18.12
N ALA A 80 -8.91 9.83 -17.31
CA ALA A 80 -7.63 9.32 -17.76
C ALA A 80 -7.72 7.81 -18.05
N LEU A 81 -8.45 7.06 -17.21
CA LEU A 81 -8.71 5.64 -17.44
C LEU A 81 -9.48 5.39 -18.74
N LYS A 82 -10.46 6.25 -19.08
CA LYS A 82 -11.20 6.16 -20.35
C LYS A 82 -10.28 6.31 -21.56
N VAL A 83 -9.34 7.26 -21.51
CA VAL A 83 -8.36 7.46 -22.59
C VAL A 83 -7.39 6.29 -22.69
N LEU A 84 -6.92 5.76 -21.56
CA LEU A 84 -6.06 4.58 -21.58
C LEU A 84 -6.79 3.37 -22.18
N ASP A 85 -8.06 3.14 -21.81
CA ASP A 85 -8.86 2.06 -22.39
C ASP A 85 -9.10 2.25 -23.90
N HIS A 86 -9.40 3.48 -24.33
CA HIS A 86 -9.53 3.84 -25.75
C HIS A 86 -8.25 3.58 -26.55
N ASN A 87 -7.09 3.81 -25.96
CA ASN A 87 -5.78 3.54 -26.56
C ASN A 87 -5.30 2.09 -26.32
N ASN A 88 -6.21 1.18 -25.92
CA ASN A 88 -5.93 -0.23 -25.65
C ASN A 88 -4.82 -0.50 -24.62
N ILE A 89 -4.53 0.46 -23.74
CA ILE A 89 -3.60 0.26 -22.63
C ILE A 89 -4.31 -0.54 -21.55
N LYS A 90 -3.86 -1.78 -21.32
CA LYS A 90 -4.50 -2.68 -20.35
C LYS A 90 -3.79 -2.72 -19.00
N GLU A 91 -2.63 -2.10 -18.87
CA GLU A 91 -1.88 -2.02 -17.61
C GLU A 91 -1.43 -0.60 -17.32
N LEU A 92 -1.41 -0.25 -16.04
CA LEU A 92 -0.86 1.02 -15.58
C LEU A 92 0.66 0.94 -15.60
N ALA A 93 1.29 1.98 -16.13
CA ALA A 93 2.71 2.14 -16.00
C ALA A 93 3.12 2.33 -14.52
N PRO A 94 4.35 1.94 -14.16
CA PRO A 94 4.85 2.05 -12.78
C PRO A 94 4.73 3.47 -12.19
N GLU A 95 4.84 4.51 -13.02
CA GLU A 95 4.73 5.92 -12.63
C GLU A 95 3.38 6.27 -11.97
N TYR A 96 2.31 5.54 -12.29
CA TYR A 96 0.98 5.72 -11.69
C TYR A 96 0.70 4.84 -10.47
N ILE A 97 1.66 3.98 -10.09
CA ILE A 97 1.56 3.09 -8.95
C ILE A 97 2.45 3.63 -7.82
N LEU A 98 1.88 4.54 -7.03
CA LEU A 98 2.63 5.18 -5.95
C LEU A 98 2.88 4.22 -4.79
N LYS A 99 4.11 4.17 -4.27
CA LYS A 99 4.54 3.26 -3.18
C LYS A 99 3.60 3.26 -1.98
N ARG A 100 3.13 4.43 -1.54
CA ARG A 100 2.20 4.62 -0.40
C ARG A 100 0.88 3.85 -0.57
N TRP A 101 0.50 3.54 -1.80
CA TRP A 101 -0.75 2.88 -2.17
C TRP A 101 -0.63 1.38 -2.34
N THR A 102 0.60 0.85 -2.28
CA THR A 102 0.88 -0.57 -2.47
C THR A 102 0.79 -1.37 -1.17
N ARG A 103 0.51 -2.68 -1.28
CA ARG A 103 0.53 -3.61 -0.11
C ARG A 103 1.88 -3.66 0.60
N ARG A 104 2.96 -3.32 -0.12
CA ARG A 104 4.33 -3.28 0.37
C ARG A 104 4.75 -1.91 0.91
N ALA A 105 3.82 -0.98 1.13
CA ALA A 105 4.13 0.34 1.67
C ALA A 105 4.86 0.30 3.04
N LYS A 106 4.57 -0.71 3.87
CA LYS A 106 5.20 -0.94 5.18
C LYS A 106 6.39 -1.90 5.14
N SER A 107 6.61 -2.56 4.01
CA SER A 107 7.85 -3.29 3.78
C SER A 107 8.94 -2.23 3.72
N GLY A 108 9.90 -2.31 4.65
CA GLY A 108 11.08 -1.44 4.60
C GLY A 108 11.70 -1.48 3.19
N PRO A 109 12.45 -0.44 2.78
CA PRO A 109 13.05 -0.34 1.46
C PRO A 109 13.55 -1.69 0.94
N SER A 110 12.83 -2.27 -0.01
CA SER A 110 13.41 -3.26 -0.89
C SER A 110 14.30 -2.47 -1.85
N GLU A 111 15.56 -2.31 -1.46
CA GLU A 111 16.74 -2.01 -2.29
C GLU A 111 16.77 -0.72 -3.14
N ALA A 112 15.67 0.03 -3.26
CA ALA A 112 15.68 1.33 -3.92
C ALA A 112 15.55 2.46 -2.88
N ILE A 113 16.63 3.22 -2.75
CA ILE A 113 16.82 4.40 -1.89
C ILE A 113 17.14 4.04 -0.43
N GLN A 114 18.31 3.41 -0.26
CA GLN A 114 19.10 3.55 0.96
C GLN A 114 19.87 4.88 0.85
N LYS A 115 19.20 5.99 1.09
CA LYS A 115 19.89 7.21 1.55
C LYS A 115 19.61 7.28 3.03
N CYS A 116 20.40 6.53 3.79
CA CYS A 116 20.46 6.74 5.23
C CYS A 116 21.07 8.13 5.38
N SER A 117 20.33 9.08 5.96
CA SER A 117 20.96 10.24 6.57
C SER A 117 21.83 9.72 7.71
N ASP A 118 23.04 10.26 7.86
CA ASP A 118 24.04 9.83 8.84
C ASP A 118 23.67 10.19 10.31
N ASP A 119 22.40 10.47 10.57
CA ASP A 119 21.82 10.92 11.84
C ASP A 119 20.49 10.17 12.14
N GLU A 120 20.45 8.86 11.91
CA GLU A 120 19.32 8.01 12.30
C GLU A 120 19.62 7.34 13.65
N ASP A 121 18.74 7.53 14.63
CA ASP A 121 18.84 6.91 15.96
C ASP A 121 19.01 5.39 15.83
N ALA A 122 20.09 4.85 16.41
CA ALA A 122 20.42 3.42 16.39
C ALA A 122 19.23 2.54 16.85
N ARG A 123 18.39 3.05 17.77
CA ARG A 123 17.18 2.36 18.23
C ARG A 123 16.13 2.24 17.12
N VAL A 124 15.99 3.25 16.28
CA VAL A 124 15.07 3.25 15.13
C VAL A 124 15.56 2.27 14.07
N VAL A 125 16.87 2.24 13.82
CA VAL A 125 17.49 1.27 12.90
C VAL A 125 17.27 -0.17 13.39
N LEU A 126 17.56 -0.45 14.67
CA LEU A 126 17.33 -1.77 15.29
C LEU A 126 15.86 -2.19 15.23
N ALA A 127 14.93 -1.30 15.59
CA ALA A 127 13.49 -1.60 15.54
C ALA A 127 13.01 -1.91 14.12
N ARG A 128 13.52 -1.18 13.11
CA ARG A 128 13.20 -1.41 11.70
C ARG A 128 13.76 -2.76 11.21
N GLN A 129 15.01 -3.06 11.54
CA GLN A 129 15.66 -4.33 11.16
C GLN A 129 14.91 -5.52 11.78
N TYR A 130 14.67 -5.49 13.09
CA TYR A 130 13.93 -6.53 13.81
C TYR A 130 12.52 -6.71 13.22
N GLY A 131 11.77 -5.61 13.07
CA GLY A 131 10.43 -5.66 12.50
C GLY A 131 10.38 -6.19 11.06
N SER A 132 11.42 -5.93 10.25
CA SER A 132 11.53 -6.48 8.90
C SER A 132 11.76 -7.98 8.91
N LEU A 133 12.71 -8.45 9.72
CA LEU A 133 13.01 -9.88 9.89
C LEU A 133 11.78 -10.63 10.41
N CYS A 134 11.14 -10.15 11.48
CA CYS A 134 9.96 -10.79 12.04
C CYS A 134 8.85 -10.98 11.01
N ARG A 135 8.58 -9.99 10.14
CA ARG A 135 7.55 -10.12 9.10
C ARG A 135 7.89 -11.23 8.11
N THR A 136 9.13 -11.29 7.66
CA THR A 136 9.59 -12.34 6.73
C THR A 136 9.50 -13.71 7.39
N TYR A 137 10.03 -13.87 8.60
CA TYR A 137 9.99 -15.14 9.33
C TYR A 137 8.57 -15.60 9.63
N ASN A 138 7.67 -14.72 10.09
CA ASN A 138 6.27 -15.10 10.33
C ASN A 138 5.55 -15.57 9.06
N ASN A 139 5.91 -15.03 7.88
CA ASN A 139 5.36 -15.53 6.62
C ASN A 139 5.86 -16.94 6.29
N ILE A 140 7.14 -17.20 6.52
CA ILE A 140 7.75 -18.52 6.28
C ILE A 140 7.18 -19.53 7.28
N LEU A 141 7.16 -19.18 8.57
CA LEU A 141 6.62 -20.01 9.65
C LEU A 141 5.16 -20.40 9.40
N SER A 142 4.30 -19.46 9.00
CA SER A 142 2.88 -19.75 8.75
C SER A 142 2.67 -20.74 7.59
N LYS A 143 3.58 -20.79 6.61
CA LYS A 143 3.57 -21.78 5.53
C LYS A 143 4.18 -23.11 5.94
N ALA A 144 5.34 -23.07 6.60
CA ALA A 144 6.09 -24.26 7.00
C ALA A 144 5.34 -25.07 8.06
N ALA A 145 4.65 -24.43 9.01
CA ALA A 145 3.90 -25.11 10.07
C ALA A 145 2.77 -26.03 9.53
N ALA A 146 2.26 -25.76 8.33
CA ALA A 146 1.20 -26.55 7.71
C ALA A 146 1.71 -27.81 6.98
N ASN A 147 3.02 -27.98 6.81
CA ASN A 147 3.61 -29.09 6.07
C ASN A 147 4.84 -29.64 6.79
N LYS A 148 4.84 -30.95 7.08
CA LYS A 148 5.89 -31.60 7.88
C LYS A 148 7.28 -31.53 7.25
N GLU A 149 7.37 -31.66 5.92
CA GLU A 149 8.64 -31.58 5.19
C GLU A 149 9.18 -30.15 5.19
N ALA A 150 8.31 -29.17 4.93
CA ALA A 150 8.66 -27.75 4.97
C ALA A 150 9.07 -27.30 6.38
N TYR A 151 8.42 -27.82 7.43
CA TYR A 151 8.81 -27.61 8.81
C TYR A 151 10.20 -28.16 9.11
N ALA A 152 10.49 -29.41 8.74
CA ALA A 152 11.79 -30.04 8.97
C ALA A 152 12.93 -29.29 8.26
N LEU A 153 12.71 -28.88 7.01
CA LEU A 153 13.65 -28.06 6.26
C LEU A 153 13.88 -26.69 6.92
N LEU A 154 12.80 -26.02 7.35
CA LEU A 154 12.94 -24.73 8.04
C LEU A 154 13.70 -24.88 9.36
N GLN A 155 13.45 -25.95 10.11
CA GLN A 155 14.11 -26.23 11.37
C GLN A 155 15.61 -26.45 11.17
N SER A 156 16.00 -27.28 10.20
CA SER A 156 17.43 -27.53 9.92
C SER A 156 18.15 -26.26 9.48
N MET A 157 17.54 -25.49 8.57
CA MET A 157 18.11 -24.21 8.11
C MET A 157 18.18 -23.16 9.23
N SER A 158 17.24 -23.17 10.18
CA SER A 158 17.22 -22.21 11.29
C SER A 158 18.37 -22.43 12.26
N ILE A 159 18.75 -23.69 12.50
CA ILE A 159 19.91 -24.04 13.33
C ILE A 159 21.20 -23.53 12.68
N GLU A 160 21.43 -23.87 11.41
CA GLU A 160 22.62 -23.42 10.67
C GLU A 160 22.70 -21.89 10.60
N LEU A 161 21.56 -21.23 10.42
CA LEU A 161 21.52 -19.77 10.38
C LEU A 161 21.85 -19.15 11.75
N MET A 162 21.36 -19.73 12.85
CA MET A 162 21.66 -19.27 14.19
C MET A 162 23.17 -19.33 14.47
N GLU A 163 23.82 -20.43 14.09
CA GLU A 163 25.28 -20.58 14.20
C GLU A 163 26.03 -19.52 13.40
N LYS A 164 25.61 -19.25 12.16
CA LYS A 164 26.22 -18.20 11.32
C LYS A 164 26.03 -16.80 11.91
N VAL A 165 24.86 -16.52 12.51
CA VAL A 165 24.61 -15.25 13.19
C VAL A 165 25.52 -15.12 14.42
N ASP A 166 25.64 -16.16 15.23
CA ASP A 166 26.52 -16.16 16.40
C ASP A 166 27.99 -15.98 16.02
N GLN A 167 28.44 -16.58 14.91
CA GLN A 167 29.80 -16.38 14.39
C GLN A 167 30.05 -14.91 14.00
N ILE A 168 29.08 -14.23 13.37
CA ILE A 168 29.18 -12.81 13.04
C ILE A 168 29.24 -11.95 14.32
N LEU A 169 28.41 -12.27 15.32
CA LEU A 169 28.37 -11.53 16.58
C LEU A 169 29.67 -11.70 17.38
N ARG A 170 30.25 -12.91 17.40
CA ARG A 170 31.54 -13.21 18.04
C ARG A 170 32.73 -12.61 17.26
N GLY A 171 32.70 -12.63 15.93
CA GLY A 171 33.75 -12.04 15.09
C GLY A 171 33.93 -10.53 15.31
N ASN A 172 32.84 -9.82 15.63
CA ASN A 172 32.86 -8.39 15.94
C ASN A 172 33.45 -8.06 17.34
N GLN A 173 33.64 -9.05 18.22
CA GLN A 173 34.26 -8.87 19.54
C GLN A 173 35.79 -8.98 19.51
N SER A 174 36.40 -9.40 18.39
CA SER A 174 37.85 -9.64 18.28
C SER A 174 38.69 -8.43 17.83
N LYS A 175 38.06 -7.26 17.62
CA LYS A 175 38.74 -6.02 17.16
C LYS A 175 38.86 -4.93 18.23
N ASP A 176 38.27 -5.10 19.40
CA ASP A 176 38.47 -4.23 20.55
C ASP A 176 38.84 -5.10 21.76
N GLU A 177 39.87 -4.69 22.48
CA GLU A 177 40.40 -5.26 23.73
C GLU A 177 41.42 -6.41 23.62
N SER A 178 42.67 -5.97 23.47
CA SER A 178 43.81 -6.65 24.07
C SER A 178 43.83 -6.43 25.60
N LEU A 179 43.91 -7.55 26.34
CA LEU A 179 44.42 -7.73 27.71
C LEU A 179 43.52 -7.29 28.89
N ASN A 180 42.85 -8.25 29.53
CA ASN A 180 43.46 -8.95 30.67
C ASN A 180 42.75 -10.27 30.99
N HIS A 181 43.59 -11.21 31.38
CA HIS A 181 43.29 -12.59 31.73
C HIS A 181 42.89 -12.66 33.21
N GLU A 182 41.72 -13.22 33.52
CA GLU A 182 41.53 -13.90 34.80
C GLU A 182 40.44 -14.98 34.65
N GLN A 183 40.85 -16.21 34.97
CA GLN A 183 39.97 -17.37 35.07
C GLN A 183 39.00 -17.19 36.23
N ALA A 184 37.71 -17.40 35.98
CA ALA A 184 36.77 -17.82 37.01
C ALA A 184 35.76 -18.81 36.41
N GLU A 185 35.87 -20.07 36.83
CA GLU A 185 34.76 -21.02 36.73
C GLU A 185 33.54 -20.51 37.51
N LYS A 186 32.32 -20.68 36.97
CA LYS A 186 31.25 -21.54 37.53
C LYS A 186 29.88 -21.30 36.86
N GLN A 187 29.30 -22.41 36.42
CA GLN A 187 27.89 -22.85 36.60
C GLN A 187 26.73 -22.15 35.85
N PRO A 188 25.62 -22.88 35.63
CA PRO A 188 24.56 -22.50 34.69
C PRO A 188 23.61 -21.48 35.32
N VAL A 189 23.33 -20.41 34.59
CA VAL A 189 22.39 -19.37 35.03
C VAL A 189 21.00 -19.72 34.51
N GLU A 190 20.15 -20.19 35.44
CA GLU A 190 18.70 -20.19 35.30
C GLU A 190 18.19 -18.77 35.05
N CYS A 191 17.29 -18.59 34.08
CA CYS A 191 16.65 -17.31 33.81
C CYS A 191 15.60 -17.00 34.90
N ASN A 192 16.01 -16.31 35.97
CA ASN A 192 15.10 -15.70 36.92
C ASN A 192 14.37 -14.51 36.27
N ILE A 193 13.08 -14.72 35.94
CA ILE A 193 12.14 -13.67 35.55
C ILE A 193 11.64 -13.00 36.83
N GLU A 194 12.48 -12.20 37.48
CA GLU A 194 12.03 -11.27 38.52
C GLU A 194 12.72 -9.93 38.32
N ASN A 195 12.23 -9.19 37.32
CA ASN A 195 12.19 -7.72 37.32
C ASN A 195 11.24 -7.28 36.20
N VAL A 196 9.95 -7.55 36.41
CA VAL A 196 8.89 -6.86 35.69
C VAL A 196 8.93 -5.41 36.17
N VAL A 197 9.50 -4.51 35.37
CA VAL A 197 9.31 -3.07 35.56
C VAL A 197 7.80 -2.84 35.41
N GLN A 198 7.14 -2.60 36.54
CA GLN A 198 5.74 -2.26 36.58
C GLN A 198 5.58 -0.89 35.92
N ALA A 199 5.17 -0.88 34.65
CA ALA A 199 4.94 0.36 33.92
C ALA A 199 3.83 1.15 34.63
N GLN A 200 4.18 2.33 35.15
CA GLN A 200 3.18 3.27 35.65
C GLN A 200 2.30 3.68 34.47
N GLY A 201 0.99 3.38 34.59
CA GLY A 201 0.01 3.64 33.55
C GLY A 201 -0.04 5.11 33.12
N ILE A 202 -0.41 5.33 31.86
CA ILE A 202 -0.66 6.66 31.30
C ILE A 202 -1.73 7.35 32.15
N LYS A 203 -1.40 8.49 32.78
CA LYS A 203 -2.35 9.30 33.53
C LYS A 203 -3.53 9.68 32.63
N ARG A 204 -4.75 9.34 33.04
CA ARG A 204 -5.97 9.79 32.36
C ARG A 204 -6.12 11.30 32.56
N LYS A 205 -6.39 12.01 31.46
CA LYS A 205 -6.74 13.43 31.46
C LYS A 205 -8.21 13.55 31.91
N GLU A 206 -8.47 14.46 32.85
CA GLU A 206 -9.81 14.80 33.36
C GLU A 206 -10.81 15.10 32.22
N PRO A 207 -12.10 14.77 32.38
CA PRO A 207 -13.10 14.89 31.32
C PRO A 207 -13.46 16.36 31.04
N GLY A 208 -12.67 16.99 30.18
CA GLY A 208 -13.00 18.27 29.55
C GLY A 208 -13.98 18.08 28.39
N SER A 209 -15.04 18.90 28.40
CA SER A 209 -16.23 18.86 27.53
C SER A 209 -15.98 18.74 26.01
N SER A 210 -16.83 17.94 25.36
CA SER A 210 -17.03 17.70 23.91
C SER A 210 -16.21 16.56 23.25
N ASN A 211 -16.80 15.36 23.28
CA ASN A 211 -16.41 14.20 22.46
C ASN A 211 -16.78 14.39 20.98
N LYS A 212 -16.19 15.37 20.29
CA LYS A 212 -16.24 15.39 18.83
C LYS A 212 -14.82 15.35 18.28
N ARG A 213 -14.44 14.16 17.82
CA ARG A 213 -13.34 13.97 16.86
C ARG A 213 -13.47 15.02 15.77
N ILE A 214 -12.42 15.80 15.55
CA ILE A 214 -12.33 16.74 14.44
C ILE A 214 -12.50 15.91 13.16
N LYS A 215 -13.56 16.20 12.42
CA LYS A 215 -13.87 15.49 11.18
C LYS A 215 -12.91 15.92 10.09
N SER A 216 -12.40 14.94 9.35
CA SER A 216 -11.62 15.22 8.14
C SER A 216 -12.52 15.83 7.06
N GLY A 217 -11.95 16.59 6.11
CA GLY A 217 -12.70 17.18 5.00
C GLY A 217 -13.51 16.15 4.19
N LEU A 218 -13.07 14.89 4.15
CA LEU A 218 -13.78 13.77 3.52
C LEU A 218 -15.06 13.37 4.28
N GLU A 219 -15.06 13.43 5.62
CA GLU A 219 -16.22 13.09 6.44
C GLU A 219 -17.33 14.15 6.40
N LEU A 220 -16.95 15.41 6.11
CA LEU A 220 -17.91 16.50 5.88
C LEU A 220 -18.63 16.32 4.53
N ASN A 221 -17.93 15.83 3.51
CA ASN A 221 -18.49 15.70 2.16
C ASN A 221 -19.48 14.53 2.01
N ASN A 222 -19.43 13.52 2.89
CA ASN A 222 -20.33 12.36 2.85
C ASN A 222 -21.77 12.67 3.27
N LYS A 223 -22.04 13.80 3.95
CA LYS A 223 -23.42 14.19 4.30
C LYS A 223 -24.24 14.61 3.08
N ASN A 224 -23.60 15.07 2.01
CA ASN A 224 -24.26 15.47 0.77
C ASN A 224 -24.63 14.28 -0.15
N LYS A 225 -24.24 13.05 0.21
CA LYS A 225 -24.51 11.84 -0.59
C LYS A 225 -25.84 11.15 -0.28
N ARG A 226 -26.66 11.71 0.62
CA ARG A 226 -27.99 11.18 0.97
C ARG A 226 -29.05 11.30 -0.15
N ASN A 227 -28.70 11.90 -1.30
CA ASN A 227 -29.56 11.98 -2.48
C ASN A 227 -29.41 10.79 -3.46
N THR A 228 -29.03 9.60 -2.98
CA THR A 228 -28.87 8.37 -3.79
C THR A 228 -30.18 7.59 -4.02
N LYS A 229 -31.34 8.10 -3.56
CA LYS A 229 -32.65 7.48 -3.83
C LYS A 229 -32.95 7.34 -5.33
N GLY A 230 -32.39 8.19 -6.19
CA GLY A 230 -32.59 8.13 -7.64
C GLY A 230 -31.89 6.94 -8.33
N MET A 231 -30.74 6.45 -7.82
CA MET A 231 -29.98 5.38 -8.46
C MET A 231 -30.59 3.98 -8.25
N VAL A 232 -31.36 3.78 -7.17
CA VAL A 232 -32.06 2.52 -6.89
C VAL A 232 -33.25 2.33 -7.85
N LEU A 233 -33.89 3.43 -8.27
CA LEU A 233 -34.96 3.41 -9.28
C LEU A 233 -34.41 3.06 -10.67
N TYR A 234 -33.27 3.64 -11.07
CA TYR A 234 -32.65 3.36 -12.37
C TYR A 234 -32.21 1.89 -12.53
N LYS A 235 -31.72 1.26 -11.45
CA LYS A 235 -31.30 -0.15 -11.47
C LYS A 235 -32.49 -1.13 -11.58
N LYS A 236 -33.67 -0.75 -11.07
CA LYS A 236 -34.91 -1.53 -11.21
C LYS A 236 -35.50 -1.40 -12.61
N GLU A 237 -35.42 -0.22 -13.22
CA GLU A 237 -35.96 0.00 -14.57
C GLU A 237 -35.08 -0.61 -15.67
N LEU A 238 -33.75 -0.61 -15.49
CA LEU A 238 -32.84 -1.36 -16.37
C LEU A 238 -33.04 -2.88 -16.31
N HIS A 239 -33.36 -3.41 -15.13
CA HIS A 239 -33.66 -4.83 -14.97
C HIS A 239 -34.98 -5.22 -15.65
N LYS A 240 -36.01 -4.35 -15.59
CA LYS A 240 -37.26 -4.55 -16.37
C LYS A 240 -37.02 -4.53 -17.88
N TYR A 241 -36.21 -3.60 -18.38
CA TYR A 241 -35.88 -3.52 -19.81
C TYR A 241 -35.08 -4.75 -20.30
N LEU A 242 -34.12 -5.23 -19.50
CA LEU A 242 -33.36 -6.45 -19.81
C LEU A 242 -34.22 -7.71 -19.82
N VAL A 243 -35.22 -7.80 -18.92
CA VAL A 243 -36.16 -8.94 -18.88
C VAL A 243 -37.16 -8.90 -20.05
N MET A 244 -37.49 -7.71 -20.59
CA MET A 244 -38.34 -7.59 -21.78
C MET A 244 -37.63 -7.94 -23.09
N LEU A 245 -36.29 -7.84 -23.15
CA LEU A 245 -35.50 -8.16 -24.36
C LEU A 245 -35.09 -9.63 -24.46
N LEU A 246 -35.44 -10.45 -23.46
CA LEU A 246 -35.11 -11.88 -23.39
C LEU A 246 -36.34 -12.80 -23.49
N LYS A 247 -37.45 -12.26 -24.02
CA LYS A 247 -38.64 -13.01 -24.47
C LYS A 247 -38.93 -12.64 -25.91
#